data_AF-D9XJQ9-F1
#
_entry.id   AF-D9XJQ9-F1
#
_cell.length_a   1.000
_cell.length_b   1.000
_cell.length_c   1.000
_cell.angle_alpha   90.00
_cell.angle_beta   90.00
_cell.angle_gamma   90.00
#
_symmetry.space_group_name_H-M   'P 1'
#
loop_
_entity.id
_entity.type
_entity.pdbx_description
1 polymer ?
#
loop_
_entity_poly.entity_id
_entity_poly.type
_entity_poly.pdbx_seq_one_letter_code
_entity_poly.pdbx_strand_id
1 'polypeptide(L)'
;MTGEQPTGLAEFNFDPRDSLAPWYNVSYVNAVASPITITPDGVTPPQSGECTPAGCATDLLAACPAENLVKDEASGRPLVCVNPNRDAKTPYSDALAAKCPTAYSWSKHDAEQGNQVVYQCRQCTGMTVTFHGNGGDPAPPPAPAVTEQPGDGDGTPAASRKGVGLNPVAGASEALADSGSSWYFNWASSGAGVNRPEGVEFVPMIWGPGSVTDDELGKAAKEGKALLGFNEPDHPGQANMTPEQALDLWPRLESTGLRLGAPAVASGGDVADGWLDRFMKGAQQRGLRVDFIPVHWYGADFGPDAANQLRGYLQAVHERYDKPVWLTEYGLIDFSGGTPRYPSEQEQTAFIRSSTEMLNGLGFVERYAWFALSRETSPTGLYDGAVANASGRVYREVR
;
A
#
# COMPACT_ATOMS: atom_id res chain seq x y z
N MET A 1 -2.94 -29.94 8.19
CA MET A 1 -2.04 -28.78 8.10
C MET A 1 -2.92 -27.56 8.29
N THR A 2 -2.84 -26.91 9.45
CA THR A 2 -3.50 -25.63 9.70
C THR A 2 -2.77 -24.59 8.85
N GLY A 3 -3.49 -23.86 8.00
CA GLY A 3 -2.94 -22.92 7.00
C GLY A 3 -2.39 -21.62 7.59
N GLU A 4 -1.76 -21.67 8.76
CA GLU A 4 -1.19 -20.50 9.43
C GLU A 4 0.29 -20.38 9.06
N GLN A 5 0.71 -19.22 8.57
CA GLN A 5 2.09 -18.97 8.14
C GLN A 5 3.04 -18.93 9.35
N PRO A 6 4.26 -19.50 9.27
CA PRO A 6 5.23 -19.49 10.36
C PRO A 6 5.71 -18.06 10.64
N THR A 7 5.23 -17.47 11.73
CA THR A 7 5.41 -16.04 12.05
C THR A 7 5.81 -15.80 13.50
N GLY A 8 6.62 -14.77 13.70
CA GLY A 8 6.81 -14.12 15.00
C GLY A 8 5.98 -12.83 15.05
N LEU A 9 5.45 -12.47 16.21
CA LEU A 9 4.47 -11.39 16.39
C LEU A 9 4.93 -10.40 17.47
N ALA A 10 4.58 -9.13 17.28
CA ALA A 10 4.48 -8.13 18.34
C ALA A 10 2.98 -7.84 18.54
N GLU A 11 2.46 -8.19 19.70
CA GLU A 11 1.02 -8.10 20.00
C GLU A 11 0.73 -6.93 20.93
N PHE A 12 -0.40 -6.26 20.69
CA PHE A 12 -0.86 -5.13 21.48
C PHE A 12 -2.37 -5.19 21.67
N ASN A 13 -2.84 -4.78 22.84
CA ASN A 13 -4.24 -4.41 23.06
C ASN A 13 -4.33 -3.03 23.68
N PHE A 14 -5.19 -2.19 23.10
CA PHE A 14 -5.49 -0.85 23.59
C PHE A 14 -6.99 -0.65 23.87
N ASP A 15 -7.81 -1.71 23.88
CA ASP A 15 -9.25 -1.58 24.16
C ASP A 15 -9.47 -1.00 25.57
N PRO A 16 -10.03 0.21 25.70
CA PRO A 16 -10.25 0.84 27.00
C PRO A 16 -11.26 0.09 27.89
N ARG A 17 -12.00 -0.88 27.33
CA ARG A 17 -12.92 -1.75 28.08
C ARG A 17 -12.23 -2.98 28.66
N ASP A 18 -11.03 -3.31 28.19
CA ASP A 18 -10.21 -4.33 28.81
C ASP A 18 -9.49 -3.74 30.01
N SER A 19 -9.82 -4.24 31.21
CA SER A 19 -9.18 -3.83 32.45
C SER A 19 -7.66 -4.08 32.48
N LEU A 20 -7.14 -4.93 31.59
CA LEU A 20 -5.74 -5.24 31.44
C LEU A 20 -5.06 -4.40 30.35
N ALA A 21 -5.79 -3.58 29.60
CA ALA A 21 -5.20 -2.69 28.61
C ALA A 21 -4.53 -1.44 29.26
N PRO A 22 -3.50 -0.88 28.59
CA PRO A 22 -2.84 -1.44 27.43
C PRO A 22 -1.92 -2.60 27.84
N TRP A 23 -1.97 -3.69 27.10
CA TRP A 23 -1.02 -4.80 27.24
C TRP A 23 -0.30 -5.07 25.93
N TYR A 24 0.90 -5.61 26.03
CA TYR A 24 1.75 -5.95 24.89
C TYR A 24 2.59 -7.19 25.17
N ASN A 25 2.97 -7.90 24.12
CA ASN A 25 3.91 -9.01 24.20
C ASN A 25 4.64 -9.23 22.87
N VAL A 26 5.72 -10.01 22.93
CA VAL A 26 6.35 -10.60 21.74
C VAL A 26 6.09 -12.10 21.76
N SER A 27 5.73 -12.66 20.61
CA SER A 27 5.30 -14.05 20.48
C SER A 27 6.00 -14.76 19.32
N TYR A 28 6.74 -15.82 19.64
CA TYR A 28 7.35 -16.76 18.70
C TYR A 28 6.65 -18.13 18.76
N VAL A 29 5.34 -18.11 19.04
CA VAL A 29 4.54 -19.32 19.21
C VAL A 29 4.53 -20.18 17.94
N ASN A 30 4.53 -19.55 16.77
CA ASN A 30 4.50 -20.25 15.47
C ASN A 30 5.91 -20.40 14.88
N ALA A 31 6.71 -19.32 14.86
CA ALA A 31 8.10 -19.34 14.39
C ALA A 31 8.87 -18.08 14.83
N VAL A 32 10.17 -18.07 14.57
CA VAL A 32 11.00 -16.85 14.59
C VAL A 32 11.86 -16.77 13.34
N ALA A 33 11.89 -15.61 12.70
CA ALA A 33 12.81 -15.30 11.61
C ALA A 33 13.76 -14.16 12.00
N SER A 34 13.25 -13.15 12.71
CA SER A 34 14.03 -12.05 13.27
C SER A 34 13.56 -11.81 14.72
N PRO A 35 14.49 -11.58 15.67
CA PRO A 35 14.16 -11.18 17.02
C PRO A 35 13.52 -9.79 17.04
N ILE A 36 12.53 -9.64 17.91
CA ILE A 36 11.73 -8.43 18.10
C ILE A 36 11.85 -7.99 19.56
N THR A 37 11.91 -6.69 19.78
CA THR A 37 11.67 -6.06 21.09
C THR A 37 10.58 -5.01 21.01
N ILE A 38 9.80 -4.88 22.08
CA ILE A 38 8.84 -3.78 22.27
C ILE A 38 9.31 -2.97 23.47
N THR A 39 9.57 -1.67 23.29
CA THR A 39 10.01 -0.76 24.35
C THR A 39 8.97 0.33 24.56
N PRO A 40 8.38 0.47 25.76
CA PRO A 40 7.49 1.60 26.06
C PRO A 40 8.24 2.93 26.11
N ASP A 41 7.67 3.96 25.49
CA ASP A 41 8.27 5.29 25.38
C ASP A 41 7.81 6.23 26.50
N GLY A 42 8.64 7.22 26.82
CA GLY A 42 8.28 8.31 27.75
C GLY A 42 8.21 7.89 29.22
N VAL A 43 8.65 6.67 29.54
CA VAL A 43 8.65 6.10 30.89
C VAL A 43 9.99 5.46 31.21
N THR A 44 10.41 5.55 32.47
CA THR A 44 11.50 4.72 33.00
C THR A 44 10.84 3.56 33.75
N PRO A 45 11.12 2.29 33.41
CA PRO A 45 10.46 1.15 34.03
C PRO A 45 10.56 1.21 35.57
N PRO A 46 9.44 1.26 36.31
CA PRO A 46 9.45 1.20 37.78
C PRO A 46 9.98 -0.16 38.29
N GLN A 47 10.41 -0.20 39.55
CA GLN A 47 10.82 -1.45 40.21
C GLN A 47 9.73 -2.53 40.24
N SER A 48 8.47 -2.16 40.00
CA SER A 48 7.33 -3.08 39.91
C SER A 48 7.31 -3.93 38.63
N GLY A 49 8.13 -3.61 37.62
CA GLY A 49 8.17 -4.33 36.35
C GLY A 49 7.11 -3.90 35.31
N GLU A 50 6.22 -2.97 35.66
CA GLU A 50 5.35 -2.29 34.69
C GLU A 50 6.22 -1.58 33.63
N CYS A 51 5.75 -1.50 32.38
CA CYS A 51 6.47 -0.84 31.29
C CYS A 51 7.84 -1.45 30.95
N THR A 52 8.13 -2.68 31.35
CA THR A 52 9.38 -3.37 30.99
C THR A 52 9.39 -3.73 29.50
N PRO A 53 10.53 -3.62 28.79
CA PRO A 53 10.60 -4.07 27.41
C PRO A 53 10.23 -5.56 27.26
N ALA A 54 9.46 -5.88 26.23
CA ALA A 54 9.13 -7.25 25.85
C ALA A 54 10.07 -7.75 24.75
N GLY A 55 10.29 -9.07 24.66
CA GLY A 55 11.16 -9.67 23.66
C GLY A 55 12.66 -9.47 23.90
N CYS A 56 13.48 -9.82 22.91
CA CYS A 56 14.94 -9.87 23.05
C CYS A 56 15.66 -9.51 21.75
N ALA A 57 16.80 -8.83 21.88
CA ALA A 57 17.69 -8.43 20.79
C ALA A 57 18.82 -9.43 20.53
N THR A 58 18.58 -10.72 20.73
CA THR A 58 19.61 -11.78 20.59
C THR A 58 19.29 -12.66 19.39
N ASP A 59 20.30 -13.20 18.70
CA ASP A 59 20.10 -14.13 17.58
C ASP A 59 19.42 -15.41 18.06
N LEU A 60 18.12 -15.53 17.75
CA LEU A 60 17.29 -16.67 18.12
C LEU A 60 17.42 -17.82 17.12
N LEU A 61 17.88 -17.58 15.89
CA LEU A 61 18.12 -18.64 14.91
C LEU A 61 19.32 -19.50 15.31
N ALA A 62 20.33 -18.91 15.95
CA ALA A 62 21.47 -19.65 16.50
C ALA A 62 21.08 -20.64 17.62
N ALA A 63 19.94 -20.43 18.28
CA ALA A 63 19.42 -21.32 19.31
C ALA A 63 18.40 -22.33 18.78
N CYS A 64 18.05 -22.25 17.50
CA CYS A 64 17.08 -23.14 16.90
C CYS A 64 17.57 -24.60 16.89
N PRO A 65 16.74 -25.57 17.33
CA PRO A 65 17.01 -26.98 17.05
C PRO A 65 17.18 -27.23 15.55
N ALA A 66 18.13 -28.07 15.17
CA ALA A 66 18.52 -28.24 13.77
C ALA A 66 17.37 -28.75 12.90
N GLU A 67 16.49 -29.58 13.47
CA GLU A 67 15.29 -30.14 12.84
C GLU A 67 14.18 -29.10 12.60
N ASN A 68 14.24 -27.95 13.28
CA ASN A 68 13.27 -26.87 13.18
C ASN A 68 13.78 -25.68 12.36
N LEU A 69 15.06 -25.69 11.99
CA LEU A 69 15.72 -24.61 11.28
C LEU A 69 15.59 -24.79 9.77
N VAL A 70 14.85 -23.89 9.14
CA VAL A 70 14.82 -23.76 7.68
C VAL A 70 16.00 -22.91 7.25
N LYS A 71 16.73 -23.39 6.24
CA LYS A 71 17.88 -22.72 5.65
C LYS A 71 17.63 -22.44 4.17
N ASP A 72 18.24 -21.39 3.68
CA ASP A 72 18.31 -21.10 2.26
C ASP A 72 19.10 -22.19 1.54
N GLU A 73 18.56 -22.74 0.45
CA GLU A 73 19.16 -23.88 -0.25
C GLU A 73 20.48 -23.53 -0.94
N ALA A 74 20.63 -22.28 -1.40
CA ALA A 74 21.80 -21.84 -2.14
C ALA A 74 22.97 -21.42 -1.23
N SER A 75 22.68 -20.68 -0.17
CA SER A 75 23.68 -20.10 0.74
C SER A 75 23.86 -20.88 2.04
N GLY A 76 22.93 -21.79 2.38
CA GLY A 76 22.89 -22.47 3.68
C GLY A 76 22.56 -21.55 4.85
N ARG A 77 22.18 -20.29 4.57
CA ARG A 77 21.89 -19.29 5.60
C ARG A 77 20.61 -19.65 6.36
N PRO A 78 20.61 -19.60 7.71
CA PRO A 78 19.38 -19.73 8.50
C PRO A 78 18.34 -18.69 8.10
N LEU A 79 17.10 -19.13 7.83
CA LEU A 79 16.00 -18.25 7.41
C LEU A 79 14.94 -18.12 8.51
N VAL A 80 14.45 -19.24 9.01
CA VAL A 80 13.37 -19.26 10.00
C VAL A 80 13.46 -20.51 10.86
N CYS A 81 13.21 -20.36 12.15
CA CYS A 81 13.06 -21.45 13.09
C CYS A 81 11.56 -21.68 13.32
N VAL A 82 11.02 -22.83 12.90
CA VAL A 82 9.58 -23.12 12.90
C VAL A 82 9.21 -24.00 14.09
N ASN A 83 8.23 -23.58 14.87
CA ASN A 83 7.71 -24.37 15.98
C ASN A 83 6.93 -25.58 15.43
N PRO A 84 7.31 -26.83 15.76
CA PRO A 84 6.63 -28.01 15.24
C PRO A 84 5.25 -28.21 15.89
N ASN A 85 5.01 -27.61 17.06
CA ASN A 85 3.70 -27.63 17.70
C ASN A 85 3.53 -26.41 18.60
N ARG A 86 2.74 -25.45 18.12
CA ARG A 86 2.46 -24.21 18.84
C ARG A 86 1.76 -24.42 20.20
N ASP A 87 0.99 -25.49 20.34
CA ASP A 87 0.11 -25.73 21.50
C ASP A 87 0.69 -26.68 22.55
N ALA A 88 1.97 -27.04 22.42
CA ALA A 88 2.70 -27.85 23.38
C ALA A 88 4.12 -27.33 23.57
N LYS A 89 4.74 -27.67 24.71
CA LYS A 89 6.18 -27.50 24.87
C LYS A 89 6.94 -28.45 23.95
N THR A 90 7.96 -27.93 23.32
CA THR A 90 8.83 -28.62 22.35
C THR A 90 10.29 -28.23 22.60
N PRO A 91 11.27 -28.96 22.04
CA PRO A 91 12.67 -28.53 22.05
C PRO A 91 12.86 -27.12 21.46
N TYR A 92 12.04 -26.75 20.47
CA TYR A 92 11.96 -25.38 19.95
C TYR A 92 11.58 -24.40 21.07
N SER A 93 10.44 -24.61 21.73
CA SER A 93 9.92 -23.64 22.70
C SER A 93 10.86 -23.49 23.91
N ASP A 94 11.51 -24.58 24.32
CA ASP A 94 12.48 -24.60 25.41
C ASP A 94 13.75 -23.83 25.03
N ALA A 95 14.28 -24.03 23.82
CA ALA A 95 15.46 -23.33 23.33
C ALA A 95 15.20 -21.81 23.19
N LEU A 96 14.02 -21.45 22.67
CA LEU A 96 13.60 -20.06 22.52
C LEU A 96 13.38 -19.40 23.89
N ALA A 97 12.67 -20.05 24.82
CA ALA A 97 12.45 -19.52 26.16
C ALA A 97 13.76 -19.35 26.95
N ALA A 98 14.73 -20.24 26.76
CA ALA A 98 16.04 -20.12 27.40
C ALA A 98 16.85 -18.91 26.90
N LYS A 99 16.66 -18.49 25.64
CA LYS A 99 17.32 -17.31 25.07
C LYS A 99 16.53 -16.03 25.20
N CYS A 100 15.21 -16.15 25.19
CA CYS A 100 14.30 -15.04 25.33
C CYS A 100 13.16 -15.35 26.30
N PRO A 101 13.40 -15.23 27.61
CA PRO A 101 12.39 -15.54 28.63
C PRO A 101 11.25 -14.50 28.69
N THR A 102 11.40 -13.38 27.96
CA THR A 102 10.47 -12.23 27.91
C THR A 102 9.54 -12.27 26.69
N ALA A 103 9.42 -13.43 26.04
CA ALA A 103 8.56 -13.66 24.88
C ALA A 103 7.86 -15.02 24.96
N TYR A 104 6.67 -15.12 24.35
CA TYR A 104 6.03 -16.42 24.17
C TYR A 104 6.86 -17.29 23.22
N SER A 105 6.96 -18.58 23.54
CA SER A 105 7.53 -19.59 22.66
C SER A 105 6.54 -20.74 22.38
N TRP A 106 5.37 -20.73 23.01
CA TRP A 106 4.25 -21.65 22.83
C TRP A 106 2.95 -21.06 23.42
N SER A 107 1.78 -21.56 23.02
CA SER A 107 0.49 -20.86 23.17
C SER A 107 -0.08 -20.76 24.59
N LYS A 108 0.51 -21.45 25.57
CA LYS A 108 0.11 -21.33 26.99
C LYS A 108 1.29 -21.00 27.89
N HIS A 109 2.31 -20.32 27.36
CA HIS A 109 3.50 -19.93 28.12
C HIS A 109 3.14 -19.03 29.32
N ASP A 110 2.10 -18.22 29.18
CA ASP A 110 1.51 -17.39 30.23
C ASP A 110 0.85 -18.17 31.38
N ALA A 111 0.51 -19.44 31.18
CA ALA A 111 -0.01 -20.30 32.24
C ALA A 111 1.10 -20.87 33.14
N GLU A 112 2.37 -20.67 32.81
CA GLU A 112 3.49 -21.15 33.62
C GLU A 112 3.73 -20.28 34.84
N GLN A 113 3.95 -20.89 36.00
CA GLN A 113 4.17 -20.12 37.21
C GLN A 113 5.46 -19.27 37.10
N GLY A 114 5.32 -17.95 37.26
CA GLY A 114 6.45 -17.02 37.30
C GLY A 114 6.98 -16.59 35.93
N ASN A 115 6.29 -16.92 34.83
CA ASN A 115 6.64 -16.38 33.51
C ASN A 115 6.48 -14.85 33.47
N GLN A 116 7.11 -14.22 32.48
CA GLN A 116 7.01 -12.79 32.20
C GLN A 116 6.84 -12.59 30.69
N VAL A 117 5.75 -13.08 30.11
CA VAL A 117 5.54 -13.00 28.66
C VAL A 117 4.46 -12.03 28.22
N VAL A 118 3.72 -11.41 29.16
CA VAL A 118 2.76 -10.32 28.89
C VAL A 118 3.07 -9.15 29.80
N TYR A 119 3.02 -7.96 29.23
CA TYR A 119 3.37 -6.72 29.91
C TYR A 119 2.25 -5.70 29.80
N GLN A 120 2.21 -4.77 30.75
CA GLN A 120 1.29 -3.63 30.76
C GLN A 120 2.08 -2.34 30.92
N CYS A 121 1.58 -1.28 30.31
CA CYS A 121 2.14 0.05 30.54
C CYS A 121 1.09 1.15 30.36
N ARG A 122 0.45 1.56 31.46
CA ARG A 122 -0.61 2.59 31.39
C ARG A 122 -0.07 4.00 31.27
N GLN A 123 1.21 4.19 31.60
CA GLN A 123 1.83 5.51 31.70
C GLN A 123 2.73 5.84 30.49
N CYS A 124 2.95 4.91 29.55
CA CYS A 124 3.73 5.21 28.37
C CYS A 124 3.02 6.20 27.45
N THR A 125 3.82 7.01 26.77
CA THR A 125 3.34 7.90 25.72
C THR A 125 3.34 7.25 24.34
N GLY A 126 3.94 6.06 24.21
CA GLY A 126 4.10 5.30 22.98
C GLY A 126 4.76 3.95 23.22
N MET A 127 4.91 3.15 22.16
CA MET A 127 5.69 1.93 22.17
C MET A 127 6.51 1.83 20.88
N THR A 128 7.81 1.59 21.02
CA THR A 128 8.74 1.37 19.92
C THR A 128 8.94 -0.13 19.68
N VAL A 129 8.66 -0.60 18.47
CA VAL A 129 8.99 -1.97 18.03
C VAL A 129 10.31 -1.95 17.28
N THR A 130 11.24 -2.83 17.65
CA THR A 130 12.53 -2.97 16.99
C THR A 130 12.72 -4.39 16.50
N PHE A 131 13.07 -4.54 15.22
CA PHE A 131 13.48 -5.80 14.60
C PHE A 131 15.00 -5.86 14.57
N HIS A 132 15.56 -6.97 15.04
CA HIS A 132 16.99 -7.16 15.18
C HIS A 132 17.53 -8.09 14.08
N GLY A 133 18.69 -7.73 13.50
CA GLY A 133 19.37 -8.60 12.54
C GLY A 133 20.03 -9.80 13.24
N ASN A 134 20.03 -10.97 12.60
CA ASN A 134 20.61 -12.21 13.15
C ASN A 134 22.14 -12.30 12.97
N GLY A 135 22.87 -11.24 13.33
CA GLY A 135 24.33 -11.25 13.52
C GLY A 135 25.24 -11.67 12.34
N GLY A 136 24.70 -11.93 11.14
CA GLY A 136 25.46 -12.48 10.01
C GLY A 136 25.73 -11.52 8.86
N ASP A 137 24.97 -10.43 8.75
CA ASP A 137 25.16 -9.43 7.71
C ASP A 137 25.72 -8.16 8.36
N PRO A 138 26.79 -7.54 7.82
CA PRO A 138 27.15 -6.19 8.23
C PRO A 138 25.90 -5.34 8.08
N ALA A 139 25.57 -4.56 9.12
CA ALA A 139 24.51 -3.58 9.01
C ALA A 139 24.69 -2.86 7.66
N PRO A 140 23.64 -2.79 6.81
CA PRO A 140 23.71 -1.89 5.68
C PRO A 140 24.19 -0.55 6.25
N PRO A 141 25.18 0.11 5.61
CA PRO A 141 25.63 1.41 6.09
C PRO A 141 24.38 2.22 6.39
N PRO A 142 24.32 2.93 7.55
CA PRO A 142 23.14 3.70 7.89
C PRO A 142 22.73 4.42 6.63
N ALA A 143 21.50 4.14 6.16
CA ALA A 143 20.96 4.85 5.00
C ALA A 143 21.33 6.31 5.26
N PRO A 144 22.06 6.97 4.34
CA PRO A 144 22.58 8.30 4.59
C PRO A 144 21.43 9.07 5.21
N ALA A 145 21.65 9.60 6.42
CA ALA A 145 20.65 10.39 7.10
C ALA A 145 20.07 11.26 6.00
N VAL A 146 18.77 11.09 5.72
CA VAL A 146 18.09 11.92 4.76
C VAL A 146 18.10 13.28 5.43
N THR A 147 19.20 14.00 5.26
CA THR A 147 19.19 15.43 5.25
C THR A 147 18.16 15.70 4.19
N GLU A 148 16.96 16.09 4.63
CA GLU A 148 16.03 16.85 3.83
C GLU A 148 16.85 17.95 3.17
N GLN A 149 17.35 17.68 1.97
CA GLN A 149 17.67 18.75 1.06
C GLN A 149 16.30 19.29 0.66
N PRO A 150 16.06 20.60 0.85
CA PRO A 150 14.85 21.21 0.37
C PRO A 150 14.88 21.08 -1.15
N GLY A 151 14.08 20.15 -1.66
CA GLY A 151 13.72 20.12 -3.06
C GLY A 151 12.88 21.37 -3.29
N ASP A 152 13.45 22.33 -4.01
CA ASP A 152 12.69 23.37 -4.69
C ASP A 152 11.77 22.67 -5.70
N GLY A 153 10.57 22.34 -5.23
CA GLY A 153 9.53 21.72 -6.03
C GLY A 153 8.22 22.01 -5.33
N ASP A 154 7.32 22.64 -6.07
CA ASP A 154 5.96 23.05 -5.70
C ASP A 154 5.11 21.81 -5.35
N GLY A 155 5.47 21.15 -4.25
CA GLY A 155 4.95 19.86 -3.85
C GLY A 155 3.48 19.98 -3.50
N THR A 156 2.63 19.31 -4.27
CA THR A 156 1.21 19.20 -3.96
C THR A 156 1.06 18.66 -2.53
N PRO A 157 0.47 19.42 -1.59
CA PRO A 157 0.30 18.98 -0.21
C PRO A 157 -0.34 17.58 -0.15
N ALA A 158 0.04 16.75 0.84
CA ALA A 158 -0.49 15.38 0.97
C ALA A 158 -2.03 15.32 0.90
N ALA A 159 -2.71 16.28 1.56
CA ALA A 159 -4.17 16.41 1.55
C ALA A 159 -4.78 16.65 0.15
N SER A 160 -3.99 17.12 -0.81
CA SER A 160 -4.43 17.36 -2.20
C SER A 160 -4.10 16.23 -3.17
N ARG A 161 -3.45 15.14 -2.71
CA ARG A 161 -3.09 13.98 -3.55
C ARG A 161 -4.23 12.96 -3.68
N LYS A 162 -5.08 12.85 -2.66
CA LYS A 162 -6.14 11.85 -2.52
C LYS A 162 -7.32 12.13 -3.47
N GLY A 163 -7.57 11.24 -4.41
CA GLY A 163 -8.68 11.31 -5.36
C GLY A 163 -9.51 10.04 -5.42
N VAL A 164 -10.43 9.94 -6.37
CA VAL A 164 -11.25 8.73 -6.55
C VAL A 164 -11.71 8.57 -8.00
N GLY A 165 -11.79 7.32 -8.47
CA GLY A 165 -12.49 6.98 -9.71
C GLY A 165 -13.99 6.86 -9.45
N LEU A 166 -14.82 7.55 -10.23
CA LEU A 166 -16.25 7.69 -9.96
C LEU A 166 -17.07 7.57 -11.24
N ASN A 167 -18.11 6.74 -11.21
CA ASN A 167 -19.19 6.77 -12.21
C ASN A 167 -20.37 7.63 -11.70
N PRO A 168 -21.10 8.34 -12.58
CA PRO A 168 -22.23 9.20 -12.21
C PRO A 168 -23.47 8.37 -11.87
N VAL A 169 -23.42 7.64 -10.76
CA VAL A 169 -24.53 6.86 -10.21
C VAL A 169 -25.30 7.64 -9.14
N ALA A 170 -26.46 7.12 -8.72
CA ALA A 170 -27.26 7.77 -7.68
C ALA A 170 -26.45 7.89 -6.37
N GLY A 171 -26.44 9.08 -5.76
CA GLY A 171 -25.69 9.36 -4.54
C GLY A 171 -24.20 9.68 -4.73
N ALA A 172 -23.68 9.63 -5.97
CA ALA A 172 -22.26 9.84 -6.24
C ALA A 172 -21.77 11.26 -5.87
N SER A 173 -22.63 12.28 -6.00
CA SER A 173 -22.27 13.66 -5.66
C SER A 173 -22.11 13.84 -4.15
N GLU A 174 -23.03 13.26 -3.38
CA GLU A 174 -23.01 13.25 -1.92
C GLU A 174 -21.84 12.41 -1.39
N ALA A 175 -21.59 11.25 -2.00
CA ALA A 175 -20.45 10.41 -1.64
C ALA A 175 -19.11 11.08 -1.94
N LEU A 176 -18.99 11.81 -3.06
CA LEU A 176 -17.79 12.59 -3.39
C LEU A 176 -17.56 13.73 -2.39
N ALA A 177 -18.63 14.38 -1.95
CA ALA A 177 -18.55 15.40 -0.90
C ALA A 177 -18.10 14.83 0.45
N ASP A 178 -18.52 13.61 0.80
CA ASP A 178 -18.14 12.94 2.06
C ASP A 178 -16.74 12.29 2.00
N SER A 179 -16.25 11.85 0.83
CA SER A 179 -15.03 11.04 0.72
C SER A 179 -13.74 11.75 1.14
N GLY A 180 -13.76 13.08 1.23
CA GLY A 180 -12.56 13.90 1.48
C GLY A 180 -11.55 13.85 0.33
N SER A 181 -11.97 13.45 -0.87
CA SER A 181 -11.15 13.47 -2.08
C SER A 181 -11.00 14.90 -2.60
N SER A 182 -9.79 15.33 -2.94
CA SER A 182 -9.51 16.65 -3.52
C SER A 182 -9.65 16.68 -5.04
N TRP A 183 -9.72 15.52 -5.69
CA TRP A 183 -9.95 15.40 -7.12
C TRP A 183 -10.66 14.09 -7.48
N TYR A 184 -11.26 14.03 -8.66
CA TYR A 184 -11.87 12.82 -9.20
C TYR A 184 -11.79 12.79 -10.73
N PHE A 185 -12.01 11.61 -11.28
CA PHE A 185 -12.20 11.40 -12.72
C PHE A 185 -13.29 10.34 -12.92
N ASN A 186 -13.84 10.28 -14.13
CA ASN A 186 -14.97 9.41 -14.48
C ASN A 186 -14.79 8.74 -15.85
N TRP A 187 -13.53 8.56 -16.29
CA TRP A 187 -13.18 7.98 -17.58
C TRP A 187 -13.74 8.74 -18.81
N ALA A 188 -14.17 10.00 -18.65
CA ALA A 188 -14.74 10.81 -19.72
C ALA A 188 -14.11 12.21 -19.81
N SER A 189 -14.39 12.92 -20.89
CA SER A 189 -13.91 14.29 -21.13
C SER A 189 -14.61 15.36 -20.29
N SER A 190 -15.68 15.01 -19.57
CA SER A 190 -16.49 15.92 -18.76
C SER A 190 -17.12 15.21 -17.58
N GLY A 191 -17.45 15.96 -16.52
CA GLY A 191 -17.94 15.43 -15.24
C GLY A 191 -19.32 14.75 -15.27
N ALA A 192 -20.00 14.72 -16.43
CA ALA A 192 -21.20 13.92 -16.71
C ALA A 192 -22.33 14.00 -15.65
N GLY A 193 -22.60 15.19 -15.10
CA GLY A 193 -23.74 15.41 -14.19
C GLY A 193 -23.46 15.17 -12.70
N VAL A 194 -22.20 14.93 -12.31
CA VAL A 194 -21.78 14.92 -10.90
C VAL A 194 -21.68 16.36 -10.40
N ASN A 195 -22.40 16.69 -9.32
CA ASN A 195 -22.28 17.98 -8.67
C ASN A 195 -20.96 18.03 -7.88
N ARG A 196 -19.97 18.70 -8.46
CA ARG A 196 -18.62 18.83 -7.90
C ARG A 196 -18.63 19.73 -6.65
N PRO A 197 -18.19 19.23 -5.48
CA PRO A 197 -18.02 20.08 -4.29
C PRO A 197 -16.98 21.18 -4.53
N GLU A 198 -17.11 22.29 -3.81
CA GLU A 198 -16.13 23.37 -3.87
C GLU A 198 -14.74 22.87 -3.45
N GLY A 199 -13.69 23.26 -4.19
CA GLY A 199 -12.32 22.83 -3.93
C GLY A 199 -11.95 21.44 -4.47
N VAL A 200 -12.91 20.65 -4.97
CA VAL A 200 -12.63 19.36 -5.62
C VAL A 200 -12.37 19.58 -7.11
N GLU A 201 -11.27 19.07 -7.64
CA GLU A 201 -10.92 19.15 -9.06
C GLU A 201 -11.52 17.98 -9.85
N PHE A 202 -12.06 18.25 -11.05
CA PHE A 202 -12.35 17.20 -12.02
C PHE A 202 -11.19 17.09 -13.02
N VAL A 203 -10.73 15.87 -13.27
CA VAL A 203 -9.69 15.59 -14.26
C VAL A 203 -10.31 14.84 -15.44
N PRO A 204 -10.41 15.47 -16.64
CA PRO A 204 -10.91 14.81 -17.83
C PRO A 204 -9.96 13.70 -18.33
N MET A 205 -10.53 12.75 -19.04
CA MET A 205 -9.83 11.67 -19.73
C MET A 205 -10.28 11.56 -21.19
N ILE A 206 -9.34 11.33 -22.10
CA ILE A 206 -9.66 10.84 -23.45
C ILE A 206 -9.45 9.33 -23.44
N TRP A 207 -10.55 8.60 -23.19
CA TRP A 207 -10.49 7.18 -22.82
C TRP A 207 -9.86 6.29 -23.89
N GLY A 208 -10.18 6.51 -25.16
CA GLY A 208 -9.69 5.68 -26.25
C GLY A 208 -9.76 6.40 -27.60
N PRO A 209 -9.51 5.69 -28.72
CA PRO A 209 -9.38 6.32 -30.03
C PRO A 209 -10.69 6.98 -30.49
N GLY A 210 -11.84 6.43 -30.09
CA GLY A 210 -13.16 6.99 -30.39
C GLY A 210 -13.46 8.33 -29.69
N SER A 211 -12.72 8.65 -28.62
CA SER A 211 -12.86 9.91 -27.89
C SER A 211 -11.97 11.03 -28.44
N VAL A 212 -11.13 10.76 -29.45
CA VAL A 212 -10.25 11.77 -30.08
C VAL A 212 -11.01 12.59 -31.11
N THR A 213 -11.98 13.37 -30.64
CA THR A 213 -12.81 14.26 -31.45
C THR A 213 -12.67 15.71 -30.98
N ASP A 214 -12.96 16.67 -31.85
CA ASP A 214 -12.85 18.10 -31.48
C ASP A 214 -13.80 18.47 -30.33
N ASP A 215 -14.98 17.85 -30.29
CA ASP A 215 -15.97 18.07 -29.23
C ASP A 215 -15.47 17.58 -27.86
N GLU A 216 -14.94 16.35 -27.79
CA GLU A 216 -14.44 15.76 -26.54
C GLU A 216 -13.17 16.47 -26.06
N LEU A 217 -12.25 16.81 -26.96
CA LEU A 217 -11.05 17.60 -26.63
C LEU A 217 -11.43 19.01 -26.16
N GLY A 218 -12.42 19.63 -26.80
CA GLY A 218 -12.94 20.94 -26.42
C GLY A 218 -13.68 20.95 -25.08
N LYS A 219 -14.35 19.84 -24.70
CA LYS A 219 -14.91 19.66 -23.35
C LYS A 219 -13.79 19.52 -22.32
N ALA A 220 -12.83 18.63 -22.57
CA ALA A 220 -11.71 18.40 -21.67
C ALA A 220 -10.95 19.69 -21.35
N ALA A 221 -10.63 20.49 -22.37
CA ALA A 221 -9.93 21.77 -22.24
C ALA A 221 -10.67 22.82 -21.37
N LYS A 222 -12.00 22.70 -21.21
CA LYS A 222 -12.81 23.62 -20.39
C LYS A 222 -12.96 23.15 -18.94
N GLU A 223 -12.78 21.87 -18.68
CA GLU A 223 -13.20 21.21 -17.44
C GLU A 223 -12.07 21.09 -16.39
N GLY A 224 -10.85 20.83 -16.85
CA GLY A 224 -9.71 20.51 -15.97
C GLY A 224 -8.44 21.31 -16.26
N LYS A 225 -7.45 21.15 -15.39
CA LYS A 225 -6.09 21.71 -15.57
C LYS A 225 -5.08 20.66 -16.08
N ALA A 226 -5.44 19.39 -15.97
CA ALA A 226 -4.70 18.26 -16.48
C ALA A 226 -5.62 17.35 -17.32
N LEU A 227 -5.03 16.50 -18.15
CA LEU A 227 -5.70 15.55 -19.01
C LEU A 227 -5.09 14.16 -18.81
N LEU A 228 -5.93 13.16 -18.55
CA LEU A 228 -5.54 11.76 -18.59
C LEU A 228 -5.61 11.25 -20.05
N GLY A 229 -4.56 10.54 -20.47
CA GLY A 229 -4.52 9.85 -21.76
C GLY A 229 -5.42 8.62 -21.82
N PHE A 230 -5.15 7.75 -22.79
CA PHE A 230 -5.96 6.56 -23.04
C PHE A 230 -5.93 5.57 -21.87
N ASN A 231 -7.06 4.90 -21.64
CA ASN A 231 -7.28 3.94 -20.56
C ASN A 231 -6.97 2.51 -20.99
N GLU A 232 -5.97 1.91 -20.37
CA GLU A 232 -5.56 0.52 -20.57
C GLU A 232 -5.45 0.12 -22.06
N PRO A 233 -4.71 0.89 -22.89
CA PRO A 233 -4.61 0.60 -24.30
C PRO A 233 -3.95 -0.75 -24.60
N ASP A 234 -3.19 -1.30 -23.66
CA ASP A 234 -2.56 -2.62 -23.70
C ASP A 234 -3.56 -3.78 -23.47
N HIS A 235 -4.80 -3.48 -23.06
CA HIS A 235 -5.80 -4.50 -22.76
C HIS A 235 -6.92 -4.56 -23.83
N PRO A 236 -7.19 -5.74 -24.44
CA PRO A 236 -8.20 -5.91 -25.49
C PRO A 236 -9.64 -5.54 -25.10
N GLY A 237 -9.97 -5.62 -23.80
CA GLY A 237 -11.29 -5.26 -23.27
C GLY A 237 -11.46 -3.78 -22.94
N GLN A 238 -10.45 -2.96 -23.21
CA GLN A 238 -10.38 -1.54 -22.84
C GLN A 238 -10.15 -0.69 -24.09
N ALA A 239 -9.28 0.33 -24.07
CA ALA A 239 -9.05 1.17 -25.25
C ALA A 239 -8.46 0.39 -26.44
N ASN A 240 -7.72 -0.70 -26.16
CA ASN A 240 -7.19 -1.65 -27.15
C ASN A 240 -6.50 -0.97 -28.34
N MET A 241 -5.32 -0.39 -28.09
CA MET A 241 -4.54 0.38 -29.05
C MET A 241 -3.10 -0.12 -29.10
N THR A 242 -2.45 0.00 -30.25
CA THR A 242 -0.99 -0.14 -30.30
C THR A 242 -0.31 1.15 -29.82
N PRO A 243 0.96 1.09 -29.35
CA PRO A 243 1.72 2.30 -29.04
C PRO A 243 1.80 3.26 -30.23
N GLU A 244 1.95 2.76 -31.45
CA GLU A 244 2.04 3.55 -32.66
C GLU A 244 0.75 4.33 -32.93
N GLN A 245 -0.42 3.68 -32.77
CA GLN A 245 -1.72 4.33 -32.91
C GLN A 245 -1.91 5.43 -31.85
N ALA A 246 -1.52 5.16 -30.60
CA ALA A 246 -1.58 6.17 -29.54
C ALA A 246 -0.67 7.38 -29.85
N LEU A 247 0.53 7.13 -30.37
CA LEU A 247 1.48 8.18 -30.79
C LEU A 247 0.98 8.99 -31.99
N ASP A 248 0.28 8.37 -32.94
CA ASP A 248 -0.29 9.05 -34.10
C ASP A 248 -1.44 9.99 -33.69
N LEU A 249 -2.20 9.62 -32.66
CA LEU A 249 -3.30 10.43 -32.12
C LEU A 249 -2.84 11.47 -31.09
N TRP A 250 -1.65 11.30 -30.49
CA TRP A 250 -1.16 12.13 -29.40
C TRP A 250 -1.12 13.65 -29.67
N PRO A 251 -0.74 14.14 -30.87
CA PRO A 251 -0.75 15.57 -31.16
C PRO A 251 -2.13 16.24 -30.98
N ARG A 252 -3.22 15.46 -31.12
CA ARG A 252 -4.58 15.95 -30.86
C ARG A 252 -4.85 16.16 -29.37
N LEU A 253 -4.27 15.36 -28.49
CA LEU A 253 -4.38 15.53 -27.05
C LEU A 253 -3.50 16.71 -26.59
N GLU A 254 -2.28 16.83 -27.13
CA GLU A 254 -1.38 17.95 -26.84
C GLU A 254 -1.98 19.32 -27.19
N SER A 255 -2.79 19.40 -28.25
CA SER A 255 -3.41 20.65 -28.70
C SER A 255 -4.41 21.25 -27.71
N THR A 256 -4.86 20.47 -26.71
CA THR A 256 -5.66 21.00 -25.60
C THR A 256 -4.89 21.99 -24.73
N GLY A 257 -3.55 21.94 -24.73
CA GLY A 257 -2.69 22.76 -23.88
C GLY A 257 -2.70 22.38 -22.40
N LEU A 258 -3.48 21.37 -22.00
CA LEU A 258 -3.53 20.86 -20.64
C LEU A 258 -2.25 20.12 -20.27
N ARG A 259 -1.94 20.05 -18.97
CA ARG A 259 -0.91 19.15 -18.46
C ARG A 259 -1.31 17.70 -18.78
N LEU A 260 -0.50 16.98 -19.54
CA LEU A 260 -0.91 15.76 -20.23
C LEU A 260 -0.22 14.53 -19.63
N GLY A 261 -1.02 13.64 -19.05
CA GLY A 261 -0.58 12.34 -18.57
C GLY A 261 -0.49 11.34 -19.71
N ALA A 262 0.50 10.44 -19.67
CA ALA A 262 0.61 9.32 -20.59
C ALA A 262 -0.68 8.46 -20.63
N PRO A 263 -0.82 7.52 -21.58
CA PRO A 263 -1.82 6.47 -21.47
C PRO A 263 -1.57 5.61 -20.21
N ALA A 264 -2.61 5.30 -19.45
CA ALA A 264 -2.51 4.46 -18.26
C ALA A 264 -2.60 2.99 -18.65
N VAL A 265 -1.47 2.27 -18.61
CA VAL A 265 -1.45 0.83 -18.94
C VAL A 265 -2.06 -0.01 -17.80
N ALA A 266 -2.72 -1.10 -18.16
CA ALA A 266 -3.30 -2.04 -17.19
C ALA A 266 -2.21 -2.73 -16.35
N SER A 267 -1.06 -3.00 -16.95
CA SER A 267 0.08 -3.63 -16.27
C SER A 267 1.42 -3.33 -16.95
N GLY A 268 2.52 -3.64 -16.25
CA GLY A 268 3.86 -3.62 -16.84
C GLY A 268 4.36 -2.25 -17.29
N GLY A 269 3.95 -1.18 -16.59
CA GLY A 269 4.44 0.17 -16.87
C GLY A 269 5.96 0.31 -16.80
N ASP A 270 6.62 -0.50 -15.98
CA ASP A 270 8.08 -0.55 -15.77
C ASP A 270 8.83 -1.50 -16.73
N VAL A 271 8.11 -2.30 -17.53
CA VAL A 271 8.70 -3.35 -18.35
C VAL A 271 9.40 -2.79 -19.59
N ALA A 272 10.68 -3.13 -19.75
CA ALA A 272 11.45 -2.77 -20.94
C ALA A 272 10.82 -3.36 -22.21
N ASP A 273 10.70 -2.53 -23.25
CA ASP A 273 10.03 -2.83 -24.52
C ASP A 273 8.54 -3.22 -24.37
N GLY A 274 7.96 -3.02 -23.18
CA GLY A 274 6.53 -3.09 -22.91
C GLY A 274 5.75 -1.97 -23.62
N TRP A 275 4.43 -1.96 -23.45
CA TRP A 275 3.56 -1.00 -24.13
C TRP A 275 3.93 0.45 -23.79
N LEU A 276 4.01 0.77 -22.49
CA LEU A 276 4.33 2.12 -22.04
C LEU A 276 5.74 2.52 -22.45
N ASP A 277 6.71 1.62 -22.36
CA ASP A 277 8.10 1.91 -22.72
C ASP A 277 8.24 2.24 -24.21
N ARG A 278 7.58 1.47 -25.09
CA ARG A 278 7.55 1.76 -26.53
C ARG A 278 6.86 3.08 -26.83
N PHE A 279 5.75 3.38 -26.15
CA PHE A 279 5.08 4.67 -26.27
C PHE A 279 6.00 5.82 -25.84
N MET A 280 6.63 5.74 -24.66
CA MET A 280 7.49 6.81 -24.13
C MET A 280 8.73 7.03 -25.02
N LYS A 281 9.37 5.97 -25.50
CA LYS A 281 10.47 6.06 -26.49
C LYS A 281 9.99 6.72 -27.79
N GLY A 282 8.84 6.31 -28.31
CA GLY A 282 8.27 6.89 -29.52
C GLY A 282 7.87 8.36 -29.36
N ALA A 283 7.32 8.74 -28.19
CA ALA A 283 6.99 10.12 -27.85
C ALA A 283 8.24 10.99 -27.83
N GLN A 284 9.30 10.53 -27.17
CA GLN A 284 10.60 11.20 -27.16
C GLN A 284 11.18 11.38 -28.57
N GLN A 285 11.16 10.31 -29.39
CA GLN A 285 11.66 10.35 -30.76
C GLN A 285 10.88 11.33 -31.67
N ARG A 286 9.56 11.46 -31.41
CA ARG A 286 8.67 12.37 -32.15
C ARG A 286 8.62 13.78 -31.56
N GLY A 287 9.31 14.04 -30.44
CA GLY A 287 9.27 15.33 -29.75
C GLY A 287 7.92 15.66 -29.11
N LEU A 288 7.13 14.64 -28.75
CA LEU A 288 5.81 14.79 -28.13
C LEU A 288 5.94 14.99 -26.61
N ARG A 289 5.09 15.85 -26.04
CA ARG A 289 5.05 16.13 -24.61
C ARG A 289 4.29 15.05 -23.84
N VAL A 290 4.88 14.63 -22.73
CA VAL A 290 4.26 13.82 -21.68
C VAL A 290 4.72 14.36 -20.35
N ASP A 291 3.80 14.89 -19.54
CA ASP A 291 4.15 15.64 -18.32
C ASP A 291 4.17 14.77 -17.06
N PHE A 292 3.37 13.70 -17.03
CA PHE A 292 3.32 12.72 -15.94
C PHE A 292 2.88 11.35 -16.45
N ILE A 293 3.01 10.33 -15.62
CA ILE A 293 2.68 8.95 -15.97
C ILE A 293 1.57 8.45 -15.06
N PRO A 294 0.32 8.31 -15.56
CA PRO A 294 -0.69 7.56 -14.85
C PRO A 294 -0.44 6.06 -14.97
N VAL A 295 -0.65 5.32 -13.89
CA VAL A 295 -0.56 3.85 -13.86
C VAL A 295 -1.71 3.25 -13.06
N HIS A 296 -2.05 2.01 -13.40
CA HIS A 296 -3.00 1.19 -12.65
C HIS A 296 -2.28 0.09 -11.88
N TRP A 297 -2.83 -0.32 -10.75
CA TRP A 297 -2.32 -1.46 -9.99
C TRP A 297 -3.42 -2.16 -9.21
N TYR A 298 -3.57 -3.47 -9.43
CA TYR A 298 -4.49 -4.32 -8.69
C TYR A 298 -3.74 -5.47 -8.04
N GLY A 299 -3.66 -5.44 -6.71
CA GLY A 299 -2.92 -6.43 -5.92
C GLY A 299 -3.67 -7.74 -5.80
N ALA A 300 -3.04 -8.85 -6.21
CA ALA A 300 -3.59 -10.19 -6.03
C ALA A 300 -3.25 -10.81 -4.66
N ASP A 301 -2.17 -10.35 -4.02
CA ASP A 301 -1.86 -10.63 -2.63
C ASP A 301 -2.64 -9.66 -1.74
N PHE A 302 -3.52 -10.19 -0.89
CA PHE A 302 -4.34 -9.38 0.03
C PHE A 302 -3.71 -9.27 1.42
N GLY A 303 -2.51 -9.82 1.59
CA GLY A 303 -1.74 -9.74 2.81
C GLY A 303 -1.16 -8.34 3.07
N PRO A 304 -0.49 -8.16 4.22
CA PRO A 304 0.02 -6.86 4.66
C PRO A 304 1.09 -6.28 3.73
N ASP A 305 1.77 -7.11 2.93
CA ASP A 305 2.83 -6.69 2.01
C ASP A 305 2.32 -6.04 0.71
N ALA A 306 1.01 -6.05 0.46
CA ALA A 306 0.43 -5.48 -0.75
C ALA A 306 0.84 -4.00 -0.98
N ALA A 307 0.93 -3.19 0.08
CA ALA A 307 1.39 -1.81 -0.02
C ALA A 307 2.88 -1.70 -0.39
N ASN A 308 3.71 -2.63 0.07
CA ASN A 308 5.13 -2.70 -0.30
C ASN A 308 5.30 -3.12 -1.77
N GLN A 309 4.47 -4.05 -2.26
CA GLN A 309 4.47 -4.48 -3.66
C GLN A 309 4.06 -3.32 -4.59
N LEU A 310 3.00 -2.58 -4.22
CA LEU A 310 2.60 -1.36 -4.92
C LEU A 310 3.73 -0.32 -4.91
N ARG A 311 4.37 -0.07 -3.76
CA ARG A 311 5.51 0.86 -3.68
C ARG A 311 6.62 0.50 -4.66
N GLY A 312 7.00 -0.78 -4.72
CA GLY A 312 8.05 -1.25 -5.64
C GLY A 312 7.69 -0.99 -7.11
N TYR A 313 6.45 -1.24 -7.50
CA TYR A 313 5.97 -0.95 -8.87
C TYR A 313 6.06 0.56 -9.19
N LEU A 314 5.56 1.42 -8.29
CA LEU A 314 5.59 2.87 -8.50
C LEU A 314 7.01 3.42 -8.59
N GLN A 315 7.93 2.92 -7.75
CA GLN A 315 9.35 3.25 -7.80
C GLN A 315 9.97 2.84 -9.13
N ALA A 316 9.73 1.60 -9.58
CA ALA A 316 10.28 1.11 -10.85
C ALA A 316 9.80 1.93 -12.06
N VAL A 317 8.52 2.34 -12.08
CA VAL A 317 7.98 3.23 -13.12
C VAL A 317 8.65 4.60 -13.06
N HIS A 318 8.76 5.20 -11.87
CA HIS A 318 9.37 6.51 -11.72
C HIS A 318 10.86 6.51 -12.13
N GLU A 319 11.64 5.55 -11.65
CA GLU A 319 13.06 5.38 -11.98
C GLU A 319 13.29 5.17 -13.49
N ARG A 320 12.36 4.49 -14.16
CA ARG A 320 12.49 4.22 -15.60
C ARG A 320 12.32 5.47 -16.46
N TYR A 321 11.39 6.36 -16.09
CA TYR A 321 10.99 7.47 -16.96
C TYR A 321 11.31 8.86 -16.42
N ASP A 322 11.75 8.97 -15.16
CA ASP A 322 12.08 10.22 -14.47
C ASP A 322 10.95 11.26 -14.58
N LYS A 323 9.72 10.81 -14.29
CA LYS A 323 8.50 11.63 -14.36
C LYS A 323 7.63 11.46 -13.12
N PRO A 324 6.86 12.49 -12.72
CA PRO A 324 5.86 12.33 -11.69
C PRO A 324 4.86 11.23 -12.04
N VAL A 325 4.43 10.49 -11.02
CA VAL A 325 3.51 9.36 -11.16
C VAL A 325 2.15 9.71 -10.57
N TRP A 326 1.08 9.36 -11.30
CA TRP A 326 -0.28 9.36 -10.81
C TRP A 326 -0.77 7.91 -10.73
N LEU A 327 -1.28 7.47 -9.57
CA LEU A 327 -1.90 6.16 -9.43
C LEU A 327 -3.40 6.30 -9.67
N THR A 328 -3.83 6.24 -10.93
CA THR A 328 -5.20 6.62 -11.32
C THR A 328 -6.24 5.54 -11.05
N GLU A 329 -5.83 4.29 -10.91
CA GLU A 329 -6.66 3.22 -10.38
C GLU A 329 -5.83 2.30 -9.50
N TYR A 330 -6.33 2.01 -8.31
CA TYR A 330 -5.78 0.92 -7.51
C TYR A 330 -6.76 0.31 -6.54
N GLY A 331 -6.49 -0.95 -6.19
CA GLY A 331 -7.23 -1.71 -5.18
C GLY A 331 -6.64 -3.12 -5.02
N LEU A 332 -7.27 -3.92 -4.15
CA LEU A 332 -6.99 -5.35 -4.05
C LEU A 332 -8.02 -6.09 -4.90
N ILE A 333 -7.61 -6.58 -6.05
CA ILE A 333 -8.43 -7.41 -6.93
C ILE A 333 -7.50 -8.42 -7.61
N ASP A 334 -7.81 -9.69 -7.47
CA ASP A 334 -7.06 -10.76 -8.13
C ASP A 334 -7.79 -11.17 -9.42
N PHE A 335 -7.24 -10.74 -10.55
CA PHE A 335 -7.74 -11.05 -11.89
C PHE A 335 -7.12 -12.33 -12.50
N SER A 336 -6.25 -13.05 -11.77
CA SER A 336 -5.51 -14.18 -12.33
C SER A 336 -6.36 -15.43 -12.60
N GLY A 337 -7.48 -15.58 -11.88
CA GLY A 337 -8.34 -16.77 -11.91
C GLY A 337 -9.52 -16.74 -12.90
N GLY A 338 -9.57 -15.77 -13.82
CA GLY A 338 -10.66 -15.59 -14.79
C GLY A 338 -11.96 -14.99 -14.22
N THR A 339 -12.34 -15.35 -12.99
CA THR A 339 -13.31 -14.59 -12.19
C THR A 339 -12.55 -13.74 -11.16
N PRO A 340 -12.79 -12.42 -11.08
CA PRO A 340 -12.12 -11.58 -10.11
C PRO A 340 -12.38 -12.04 -8.67
N ARG A 341 -11.33 -12.19 -7.88
CA ARG A 341 -11.41 -12.41 -6.43
C ARG A 341 -11.16 -11.09 -5.70
N TYR A 342 -11.89 -10.90 -4.60
CA TYR A 342 -11.92 -9.66 -3.83
C TYR A 342 -11.51 -9.90 -2.37
N PRO A 343 -10.93 -8.89 -1.69
CA PRO A 343 -10.54 -8.98 -0.30
C PRO A 343 -11.76 -9.04 0.62
N SER A 344 -11.54 -9.49 1.86
CA SER A 344 -12.43 -9.20 2.97
C SER A 344 -12.42 -7.71 3.30
N GLU A 345 -13.45 -7.25 4.03
CA GLU A 345 -13.52 -5.85 4.51
C GLU A 345 -12.29 -5.47 5.36
N GLN A 346 -11.79 -6.41 6.16
CA GLN A 346 -10.60 -6.19 7.00
C GLN A 346 -9.35 -6.00 6.16
N GLU A 347 -9.10 -6.87 5.17
CA GLU A 347 -7.96 -6.75 4.26
C GLU A 347 -8.04 -5.44 3.46
N GLN A 348 -9.21 -5.08 2.95
CA GLN A 348 -9.39 -3.85 2.18
C GLN A 348 -9.16 -2.59 3.04
N THR A 349 -9.72 -2.54 4.26
CA THR A 349 -9.51 -1.39 5.16
C THR A 349 -8.08 -1.30 5.67
N ALA A 350 -7.40 -2.42 5.91
CA ALA A 350 -5.98 -2.44 6.25
C ALA A 350 -5.13 -1.91 5.10
N PHE A 351 -5.38 -2.38 3.88
CA PHE A 351 -4.68 -1.93 2.68
C PHE A 351 -4.92 -0.45 2.39
N ILE A 352 -6.13 0.08 2.58
CA ILE A 352 -6.38 1.53 2.43
C ILE A 352 -5.46 2.33 3.38
N ARG A 353 -5.35 1.94 4.65
CA ARG A 353 -4.48 2.66 5.60
C ARG A 353 -3.02 2.60 5.19
N SER A 354 -2.48 1.41 4.96
CA SER A 354 -1.06 1.23 4.65
C SER A 354 -0.67 1.81 3.29
N SER A 355 -1.53 1.68 2.28
CA SER A 355 -1.27 2.25 0.96
C SER A 355 -1.33 3.77 0.96
N THR A 356 -2.30 4.40 1.62
CA THR A 356 -2.39 5.87 1.65
C THR A 356 -1.25 6.51 2.42
N GLU A 357 -0.86 5.96 3.57
CA GLU A 357 0.33 6.37 4.31
C GLU A 357 1.59 6.27 3.43
N MET A 358 1.78 5.12 2.77
CA MET A 358 2.90 4.90 1.86
C MET A 358 2.90 5.90 0.69
N LEU A 359 1.77 6.08 0.00
CA LEU A 359 1.64 6.97 -1.16
C LEU A 359 1.92 8.43 -0.81
N ASN A 360 1.53 8.86 0.39
CA ASN A 360 1.82 10.21 0.89
C ASN A 360 3.30 10.41 1.22
N GLY A 361 4.03 9.35 1.56
CA GLY A 361 5.48 9.37 1.77
C GLY A 361 6.31 9.35 0.48
N LEU A 362 5.71 9.06 -0.68
CA LEU A 362 6.42 9.03 -1.96
C LEU A 362 6.41 10.42 -2.62
N GLY A 363 7.54 11.12 -2.62
CA GLY A 363 7.66 12.47 -3.18
C GLY A 363 7.35 12.57 -4.68
N PHE A 364 7.58 11.49 -5.43
CA PHE A 364 7.31 11.43 -6.89
C PHE A 364 5.86 11.04 -7.23
N VAL A 365 5.06 10.63 -6.24
CA VAL A 365 3.62 10.36 -6.43
C VAL A 365 2.84 11.63 -6.15
N GLU A 366 2.31 12.25 -7.19
CA GLU A 366 1.56 13.51 -7.04
C GLU A 366 0.10 13.27 -6.68
N ARG A 367 -0.50 12.20 -7.20
CA ARG A 367 -1.92 11.89 -7.02
C ARG A 367 -2.19 10.40 -7.02
N TYR A 368 -3.22 9.97 -6.29
CA TYR A 368 -3.72 8.60 -6.32
C TYR A 368 -5.25 8.57 -6.23
N ALA A 369 -5.90 7.57 -6.83
CA ALA A 369 -7.36 7.44 -6.85
C ALA A 369 -7.77 5.98 -6.64
N TRP A 370 -8.55 5.74 -5.58
CA TRP A 370 -9.09 4.41 -5.30
C TRP A 370 -10.09 3.98 -6.39
N PHE A 371 -10.03 2.70 -6.77
CA PHE A 371 -11.02 2.07 -7.64
C PHE A 371 -12.02 1.26 -6.80
N ALA A 372 -13.26 1.74 -6.59
CA ALA A 372 -13.86 2.99 -7.06
C ALA A 372 -14.69 3.64 -5.93
N LEU A 373 -15.35 4.78 -6.19
CA LEU A 373 -16.19 5.41 -5.17
C LEU A 373 -17.41 4.55 -4.80
N SER A 374 -18.13 4.01 -5.79
CA SER A 374 -19.39 3.29 -5.57
C SER A 374 -19.24 1.78 -5.71
N ARG A 375 -19.95 1.02 -4.87
CA ARG A 375 -20.08 -0.44 -5.01
C ARG A 375 -20.86 -0.89 -6.25
N GLU A 376 -21.62 0.02 -6.88
CA GLU A 376 -22.22 -0.22 -8.19
C GLU A 376 -21.18 -0.30 -9.31
N THR A 377 -20.04 0.39 -9.15
CA THR A 377 -18.93 0.34 -10.10
C THR A 377 -18.05 -0.89 -9.87
N SER A 378 -17.71 -1.19 -8.62
CA SER A 378 -16.80 -2.30 -8.26
C SER A 378 -17.14 -2.85 -6.88
N PRO A 379 -17.03 -4.17 -6.62
CA PRO A 379 -17.16 -4.72 -5.27
C PRO A 379 -16.21 -4.10 -4.23
N THR A 380 -15.08 -3.54 -4.65
CA THR A 380 -14.13 -2.78 -3.81
C THR A 380 -14.57 -1.34 -3.51
N GLY A 381 -15.78 -0.96 -3.94
CA GLY A 381 -16.31 0.39 -3.81
C GLY A 381 -16.39 0.89 -2.36
N LEU A 382 -16.24 2.20 -2.17
CA LEU A 382 -16.19 2.86 -0.86
C LEU A 382 -17.59 3.19 -0.29
N TYR A 383 -18.59 3.35 -1.16
CA TYR A 383 -19.94 3.80 -0.81
C TYR A 383 -21.02 2.92 -1.44
N ASP A 384 -22.13 2.77 -0.72
CA ASP A 384 -23.40 2.25 -1.21
C ASP A 384 -24.37 3.43 -1.35
N GLY A 385 -24.52 3.95 -2.56
CA GLY A 385 -25.16 5.25 -2.81
C GLY A 385 -24.36 6.37 -2.13
N ALA A 386 -25.00 7.09 -1.20
CA ALA A 386 -24.37 8.16 -0.41
C ALA A 386 -23.78 7.67 0.94
N VAL A 387 -23.89 6.38 1.28
CA VAL A 387 -23.50 5.87 2.60
C VAL A 387 -22.15 5.17 2.53
N ALA A 388 -21.18 5.67 3.29
CA ALA A 388 -19.85 5.07 3.39
C ALA A 388 -19.90 3.70 4.08
N ASN A 389 -19.33 2.67 3.45
CA ASN A 389 -19.03 1.40 4.12
C ASN A 389 -17.75 1.53 4.99
N ALA A 390 -17.25 0.42 5.56
CA ALA A 390 -16.06 0.50 6.40
C ALA A 390 -14.83 1.04 5.65
N SER A 391 -14.62 0.63 4.40
CA SER A 391 -13.57 1.16 3.54
C SER A 391 -13.76 2.64 3.24
N GLY A 392 -14.97 3.09 2.93
CA GLY A 392 -15.25 4.51 2.69
C GLY A 392 -14.98 5.39 3.92
N ARG A 393 -15.33 4.93 5.12
CA ARG A 393 -15.02 5.65 6.37
C ARG A 393 -13.51 5.78 6.59
N VAL A 394 -12.77 4.69 6.39
CA VAL A 394 -11.31 4.70 6.50
C VAL A 394 -10.68 5.61 5.45
N TYR A 395 -11.11 5.51 4.19
CA TYR A 395 -10.60 6.33 3.09
C TYR A 395 -10.84 7.83 3.32
N ARG A 396 -11.97 8.18 3.94
CA ARG A 396 -12.27 9.56 4.36
C ARG A 396 -11.32 10.07 5.42
N GLU A 397 -10.98 9.24 6.41
CA GLU A 397 -10.20 9.61 7.60
C GLU A 397 -8.69 9.72 7.34
N VAL A 398 -8.14 8.87 6.45
CA VAL A 398 -6.72 8.92 6.09
C VAL A 398 -6.38 10.21 5.34
N ARG A 399 -5.20 10.79 5.61
CA ARG A 399 -4.74 12.07 5.08
C ARG A 399 -3.45 11.91 4.33
#